data_AF-A0AA95MNF4-F1
#
_entry.id   AF-A0AA95MNF4-F1
#
_cell.length_a   1.000
_cell.length_b   1.000
_cell.length_c   1.000
_cell.angle_alpha   90.00
_cell.angle_beta   90.00
_cell.angle_gamma   90.00
#
_symmetry.space_group_name_H-M   'P 1'
#
loop_
_entity.id
_entity.type
_entity.pdbx_description
1 polymer ?
#
loop_
_entity_poly.entity_id
_entity_poly.type
_entity_poly.pdbx_seq_one_letter_code
_entity_poly.pdbx_strand_id
1 'polypeptide(L)'
;MKKKYPIVILTGIFAICMGIAIYLFTHTSIFNFRVSNSDFTSVIIQTKENNYQITDKKTVLKIAKAASKMKKGSKVDNGQFPPGKQYDKYYKLLFQTESKGTIGGSFWLQGDLLVIDSNGYYWSVSDELLNDIEKGLKNSKQL
;
A
#
# COMPACT_ATOMS: atom_id res chain seq x y z
N MET A 1 -24.19 36.30 -32.14
CA MET A 1 -22.93 35.59 -31.86
C MET A 1 -23.18 34.55 -30.77
N LYS A 2 -23.19 33.25 -31.10
CA LYS A 2 -23.34 32.18 -30.10
C LYS A 2 -22.14 32.26 -29.15
N LYS A 3 -22.37 32.53 -27.86
CA LYS A 3 -21.33 32.62 -26.83
C LYS A 3 -20.52 31.31 -26.89
N LYS A 4 -19.28 31.36 -27.40
CA LYS A 4 -18.35 30.21 -27.51
C LYS A 4 -17.64 29.90 -26.18
N TYR A 5 -17.77 30.79 -25.21
CA TYR A 5 -17.21 30.69 -23.85
C TYR A 5 -17.57 29.42 -23.06
N PRO A 6 -18.81 28.86 -23.09
CA PRO A 6 -19.11 27.66 -22.30
C PRO A 6 -18.38 26.42 -22.84
N ILE A 7 -18.10 26.34 -24.14
CA ILE A 7 -17.42 25.18 -24.74
C ILE A 7 -15.94 25.16 -24.34
N VAL A 8 -15.26 26.32 -24.37
CA VAL A 8 -13.83 26.43 -24.01
C VAL A 8 -13.59 26.17 -22.52
N ILE A 9 -14.50 26.64 -21.66
CA ILE A 9 -14.43 26.37 -20.22
C ILE A 9 -14.67 24.88 -19.94
N LEU A 10 -15.65 24.26 -20.62
CA LEU A 10 -15.95 22.83 -20.46
C LEU A 10 -14.78 21.94 -20.90
N THR A 11 -14.11 22.25 -22.02
CA THR A 11 -12.94 21.49 -22.48
C THR A 11 -11.73 21.65 -21.55
N GLY A 12 -11.53 22.85 -20.97
CA GLY A 12 -10.49 23.08 -19.98
C GLY A 12 -10.71 22.27 -18.70
N ILE A 13 -11.94 22.28 -18.16
CA ILE A 13 -12.31 21.48 -16.98
C ILE A 13 -12.14 19.98 -17.26
N PHE A 14 -12.56 19.51 -18.42
CA PHE A 14 -12.43 18.10 -18.81
C PHE A 14 -10.95 17.66 -18.85
N ALA A 15 -10.06 18.47 -19.42
CA ALA A 15 -8.63 18.17 -19.46
C ALA A 15 -8.02 18.09 -18.05
N ILE A 16 -8.41 18.98 -17.14
CA ILE A 16 -7.95 18.95 -15.74
C ILE A 16 -8.45 17.68 -15.02
N CYS A 17 -9.74 17.35 -15.15
CA CYS A 17 -10.31 16.15 -14.56
C CYS A 17 -9.62 14.88 -15.08
N MET A 18 -9.33 14.82 -16.37
CA MET A 18 -8.63 13.69 -16.99
C MET A 18 -7.17 13.58 -16.51
N GLY A 19 -6.47 14.70 -16.36
CA GLY A 19 -5.13 14.72 -15.77
C GLY A 19 -5.12 14.19 -14.33
N ILE A 20 -6.08 14.62 -13.50
CA ILE A 20 -6.24 14.11 -12.12
C ILE A 20 -6.56 12.61 -12.13
N ALA A 21 -7.45 12.15 -13.01
CA ALA A 21 -7.79 10.75 -13.12
C ALA A 21 -6.56 9.90 -13.48
N ILE A 22 -5.81 10.29 -14.52
CA ILE A 22 -4.57 9.61 -14.92
C ILE A 22 -3.58 9.58 -13.77
N TYR A 23 -3.44 10.68 -13.03
CA TYR A 23 -2.56 10.77 -11.89
C TYR A 23 -2.96 9.80 -10.76
N LEU A 24 -4.25 9.70 -10.45
CA LEU A 24 -4.78 8.73 -9.48
C LEU A 24 -4.67 7.27 -9.96
N PHE A 25 -4.71 7.02 -11.27
CA PHE A 25 -4.53 5.67 -11.82
C PHE A 25 -3.07 5.22 -11.85
N THR A 26 -2.13 6.15 -11.98
CA THR A 26 -0.69 5.85 -12.12
C THR A 26 0.04 5.78 -10.79
N HIS A 27 -0.55 6.29 -9.71
CA HIS A 27 0.06 6.32 -8.39
C HIS A 27 -0.75 5.54 -7.37
N THR A 28 -0.06 4.84 -6.48
CA THR A 28 -0.65 4.18 -5.32
C THR A 28 -0.13 4.86 -4.06
N SER A 29 -1.03 5.18 -3.11
CA SER A 29 -0.63 5.75 -1.83
C SER A 29 -0.65 4.68 -0.74
N ILE A 30 0.48 4.41 -0.10
CA ILE A 30 0.64 3.39 0.94
C ILE A 30 1.49 3.99 2.06
N PHE A 31 1.08 3.82 3.32
CA PHE A 31 1.83 4.29 4.50
C PHE A 31 2.20 5.80 4.47
N ASN A 32 1.31 6.64 3.92
CA ASN A 32 1.54 8.07 3.62
C ASN A 32 2.58 8.36 2.53
N PHE A 33 3.18 7.35 1.91
CA PHE A 33 3.97 7.51 0.70
C PHE A 33 3.04 7.50 -0.51
N ARG A 34 3.38 8.28 -1.54
CA ARG A 34 2.76 8.20 -2.86
C ARG A 34 3.82 7.70 -3.82
N VAL A 35 3.56 6.56 -4.44
CA VAL A 35 4.53 5.80 -5.24
C VAL A 35 3.92 5.54 -6.61
N SER A 36 4.70 5.75 -7.67
CA SER A 36 4.25 5.38 -9.02
C SER A 36 4.06 3.86 -9.10
N ASN A 37 3.02 3.40 -9.79
CA ASN A 37 2.80 1.97 -10.01
C ASN A 37 3.99 1.33 -10.74
N SER A 38 4.68 2.08 -11.61
CA SER A 38 5.89 1.60 -12.28
C SER A 38 7.06 1.37 -11.32
N ASP A 39 7.12 2.11 -10.20
CA ASP A 39 8.25 2.18 -9.27
C ASP A 39 8.32 1.01 -8.27
N PHE A 40 7.22 0.27 -8.06
CA PHE A 40 7.24 -0.92 -7.20
C PHE A 40 8.05 -2.07 -7.82
N THR A 41 9.13 -2.50 -7.19
CA THR A 41 10.00 -3.57 -7.71
C THR A 41 9.64 -4.93 -7.13
N SER A 42 9.46 -5.02 -5.81
CA SER A 42 9.09 -6.28 -5.15
C SER A 42 8.36 -6.05 -3.83
N VAL A 43 7.78 -7.11 -3.29
CA VAL A 43 7.24 -7.14 -1.93
C VAL A 43 7.96 -8.22 -1.14
N ILE A 44 8.47 -7.87 0.03
CA ILE A 44 9.04 -8.79 1.00
C ILE A 44 8.01 -9.04 2.10
N ILE A 45 7.71 -10.31 2.34
CA ILE A 45 6.89 -10.79 3.44
C ILE A 45 7.80 -11.54 4.40
N GLN A 46 7.93 -11.03 5.61
CA GLN A 46 8.63 -11.73 6.68
C GLN A 46 7.63 -12.58 7.45
N THR A 47 7.95 -13.85 7.66
CA THR A 47 7.27 -14.76 8.59
C THR A 47 8.20 -15.04 9.78
N LYS A 48 7.76 -15.85 10.73
CA LYS A 48 8.62 -16.30 11.83
C LYS A 48 9.85 -17.08 11.37
N GLU A 49 9.70 -17.86 10.30
CA GLU A 49 10.71 -18.83 9.86
C GLU A 49 11.48 -18.35 8.64
N ASN A 50 10.82 -17.62 7.74
CA ASN A 50 11.34 -17.31 6.41
C ASN A 50 11.01 -15.90 5.95
N ASN A 51 11.80 -15.41 5.01
CA ASN A 51 11.52 -14.22 4.24
C ASN A 51 11.16 -14.63 2.80
N TYR A 52 10.08 -14.08 2.27
CA TYR A 52 9.64 -14.34 0.91
C TYR A 52 9.70 -13.06 0.11
N GLN A 53 10.25 -13.13 -1.10
CA GLN A 53 10.28 -12.03 -2.05
C GLN A 53 9.35 -12.34 -3.23
N ILE A 54 8.36 -11.46 -3.41
CA ILE A 54 7.40 -11.51 -4.51
C ILE A 54 7.83 -10.45 -5.53
N THR A 55 8.25 -10.89 -6.73
CA THR A 55 8.74 -10.02 -7.81
C THR A 55 7.78 -9.92 -9.01
N ASP A 56 6.76 -10.78 -9.08
CA ASP A 56 5.75 -10.70 -10.14
C ASP A 56 5.02 -9.35 -10.07
N LYS A 57 5.23 -8.50 -11.08
CA LYS A 57 4.77 -7.11 -11.09
C LYS A 57 3.25 -7.01 -10.90
N LYS A 58 2.48 -7.92 -11.50
CA LYS A 58 1.01 -7.92 -11.39
C LYS A 58 0.57 -8.19 -9.95
N THR A 59 1.20 -9.15 -9.28
CA THR A 59 0.94 -9.50 -7.89
C THR A 59 1.41 -8.40 -6.94
N VAL A 60 2.61 -7.86 -7.13
CA VAL A 60 3.14 -6.72 -6.37
C VAL A 60 2.16 -5.55 -6.41
N LEU A 61 1.64 -5.21 -7.60
CA LEU A 61 0.67 -4.13 -7.75
C LEU A 61 -0.69 -4.42 -7.11
N LYS A 62 -1.13 -5.68 -7.07
CA LYS A 62 -2.35 -6.06 -6.35
C LYS A 62 -2.19 -5.87 -4.85
N ILE A 63 -1.12 -6.38 -4.26
CA ILE A 63 -0.80 -6.20 -2.84
C ILE A 63 -0.68 -4.71 -2.52
N ALA A 64 0.00 -3.93 -3.36
CA ALA A 64 0.14 -2.48 -3.20
C ALA A 64 -1.23 -1.76 -3.20
N LYS A 65 -2.11 -2.12 -4.13
CA LYS A 65 -3.48 -1.56 -4.23
C LYS A 65 -4.39 -2.01 -3.08
N ALA A 66 -4.23 -3.23 -2.56
CA ALA A 66 -4.96 -3.66 -1.38
C ALA A 66 -4.46 -2.88 -0.14
N ALA A 67 -3.14 -2.72 0.00
CA ALA A 67 -2.54 -1.94 1.07
C ALA A 67 -2.92 -0.45 1.03
N SER A 68 -3.13 0.15 -0.14
CA SER A 68 -3.55 1.56 -0.25
C SER A 68 -4.96 1.85 0.25
N LYS A 69 -5.81 0.81 0.35
CA LYS A 69 -7.17 0.92 0.88
C LYS A 69 -7.22 0.80 2.40
N MET A 70 -6.11 0.44 3.05
CA MET A 70 -6.08 0.27 4.49
C MET A 70 -6.43 1.58 5.20
N LYS A 71 -7.26 1.47 6.24
CA LYS A 71 -7.66 2.64 7.03
C LYS A 71 -6.53 3.00 7.98
N LYS A 72 -5.98 4.20 7.79
CA LYS A 72 -5.03 4.82 8.70
C LYS A 72 -5.72 5.10 10.03
N GLY A 73 -5.13 4.65 11.12
CA GLY A 73 -5.54 4.97 12.47
C GLY A 73 -4.73 6.09 13.11
N SER A 74 -4.89 6.23 14.41
CA SER A 74 -4.23 7.24 15.24
C SER A 74 -2.70 7.10 15.24
N LYS A 75 -2.04 8.21 15.55
CA LYS A 75 -0.59 8.23 15.79
C LYS A 75 -0.32 7.47 17.09
N VAL A 76 0.78 6.70 17.13
CA VAL A 76 1.21 6.05 18.37
C VAL A 76 2.12 7.02 19.13
N ASP A 77 1.78 7.30 20.39
CA ASP A 77 2.69 8.02 21.28
C ASP A 77 3.89 7.12 21.62
N ASN A 78 5.09 7.71 21.60
CA ASN A 78 6.39 7.02 21.58
C ASN A 78 6.66 6.00 22.73
N GLY A 79 5.75 5.82 23.69
CA GLY A 79 5.86 4.86 24.79
C GLY A 79 4.95 3.61 24.70
N GLN A 80 4.05 3.52 23.73
CA GLN A 80 3.05 2.43 23.63
C GLN A 80 3.21 1.58 22.35
N PHE A 81 4.41 1.57 21.79
CA PHE A 81 4.72 0.80 20.60
C PHE A 81 5.57 -0.43 20.95
N PRO A 82 5.18 -1.65 20.54
CA PRO A 82 4.04 -1.99 19.70
C PRO A 82 2.68 -2.02 20.43
N PRO A 83 1.54 -1.85 19.71
CA PRO A 83 0.21 -1.69 20.31
C PRO A 83 -0.42 -3.00 20.81
N GLY A 84 0.30 -4.14 20.69
CA GLY A 84 -0.25 -5.45 20.99
C GLY A 84 0.73 -6.59 20.75
N LYS A 85 0.19 -7.80 20.50
CA LYS A 85 1.00 -9.00 20.23
C LYS A 85 1.42 -9.04 18.77
N GLN A 86 2.61 -9.56 18.50
CA GLN A 86 3.06 -9.81 17.12
C GLN A 86 2.08 -10.80 16.45
N TYR A 87 1.76 -10.57 15.17
CA TYR A 87 0.94 -11.52 14.42
C TYR A 87 1.75 -12.77 14.04
N ASP A 88 1.24 -13.96 14.33
CA ASP A 88 2.02 -15.20 14.21
C ASP A 88 2.32 -15.62 12.76
N LYS A 89 1.43 -15.27 11.82
CA LYS A 89 1.54 -15.70 10.42
C LYS A 89 2.51 -14.84 9.61
N TYR A 90 2.40 -13.52 9.77
CA TYR A 90 3.23 -12.54 9.08
C TYR A 90 3.79 -11.57 10.09
N TYR A 91 5.09 -11.33 10.01
CA TYR A 91 5.78 -10.40 10.89
C TYR A 91 5.94 -9.03 10.25
N LYS A 92 6.25 -8.96 8.94
CA LYS A 92 6.40 -7.68 8.22
C LYS A 92 5.88 -7.75 6.80
N LEU A 93 5.39 -6.61 6.33
CA LEU A 93 5.10 -6.31 4.92
C LEU A 93 5.97 -5.14 4.49
N LEU A 94 6.87 -5.38 3.53
CA LEU A 94 7.80 -4.39 3.02
C LEU A 94 7.69 -4.29 1.50
N PHE A 95 7.38 -3.10 0.98
CA PHE A 95 7.43 -2.81 -0.45
C PHE A 95 8.80 -2.24 -0.80
N GLN A 96 9.44 -2.84 -1.81
CA GLN A 96 10.64 -2.28 -2.42
C GLN A 96 10.25 -1.39 -3.60
N THR A 97 10.84 -0.20 -3.64
CA THR A 97 10.63 0.81 -4.67
C THR A 97 11.98 1.35 -5.12
N GLU A 98 12.10 1.83 -6.36
CA GLU A 98 13.35 2.45 -6.84
C GLU A 98 13.53 3.84 -6.22
N SER A 99 12.46 4.63 -6.12
CA SER A 99 12.55 6.03 -5.70
C SER A 99 12.43 6.29 -4.19
N LYS A 100 11.75 5.42 -3.43
CA LYS A 100 11.49 5.58 -1.98
C LYS A 100 12.21 4.55 -1.12
N GLY A 101 13.03 3.68 -1.72
CA GLY A 101 13.65 2.56 -1.03
C GLY A 101 12.62 1.56 -0.53
N THR A 102 12.77 1.10 0.71
CA THR A 102 11.84 0.13 1.33
C THR A 102 10.83 0.85 2.22
N ILE A 103 9.54 0.68 1.92
CA ILE A 103 8.42 1.23 2.73
C ILE A 103 7.60 0.08 3.30
N GLY A 104 7.15 0.20 4.54
CA GLY A 104 6.41 -0.89 5.18
C GLY A 104 6.48 -0.86 6.68
N GLY A 105 6.12 -1.99 7.28
CA GLY A 105 6.38 -2.24 8.69
C GLY A 105 5.77 -3.55 9.16
N SER A 106 5.48 -3.64 10.46
CA SER A 106 5.26 -4.93 11.13
C SER A 106 3.80 -5.18 11.41
N PHE A 107 3.38 -6.45 11.37
CA PHE A 107 2.00 -6.84 11.68
C PHE A 107 1.83 -7.07 13.19
N TRP A 108 0.73 -6.56 13.73
CA TRP A 108 0.36 -6.69 15.13
C TRP A 108 -1.12 -7.00 15.29
N LEU A 109 -1.45 -7.78 16.33
CA LEU A 109 -2.81 -7.98 16.80
C LEU A 109 -3.10 -7.03 17.95
N GLN A 110 -4.07 -6.14 17.75
CA GLN A 110 -4.62 -5.25 18.77
C GLN A 110 -6.04 -5.72 19.12
N GLY A 111 -6.13 -6.61 20.12
CA GLY A 111 -7.36 -7.38 20.35
C GLY A 111 -7.62 -8.30 19.15
N ASP A 112 -8.81 -8.18 18.55
CA ASP A 112 -9.19 -8.93 17.34
C ASP A 112 -8.80 -8.22 16.03
N LEU A 113 -8.25 -6.99 16.11
CA LEU A 113 -7.89 -6.20 14.94
C LEU A 113 -6.45 -6.49 14.50
N LEU A 114 -6.26 -6.89 13.25
CA LEU A 114 -4.94 -6.97 12.62
C LEU A 114 -4.55 -5.59 12.08
N VAL A 115 -3.37 -5.11 12.47
CA VAL A 115 -2.82 -3.83 12.03
C VAL A 115 -1.40 -3.98 11.52
N ILE A 116 -0.98 -3.06 10.64
CA ILE A 116 0.43 -2.83 10.33
C ILE A 116 0.86 -1.54 10.97
N ASP A 117 1.98 -1.55 11.68
CA ASP A 117 2.66 -0.33 12.08
C ASP A 117 3.60 0.17 10.98
N SER A 118 3.68 1.47 10.78
CA SER A 118 4.64 2.09 9.87
C SER A 118 4.73 3.59 10.15
N ASN A 119 5.93 4.18 10.13
CA ASN A 119 6.10 5.63 10.21
C ASN A 119 5.30 6.32 11.37
N GLY A 120 5.20 5.66 12.52
CA GLY A 120 4.49 6.17 13.72
C GLY A 120 2.96 6.13 13.69
N TYR A 121 2.34 5.45 12.72
CA TYR A 121 0.89 5.21 12.67
C TYR A 121 0.59 3.71 12.54
N TYR A 122 -0.68 3.36 12.67
CA TYR A 122 -1.18 2.02 12.34
C TYR A 122 -2.17 2.05 11.16
N TRP A 123 -2.23 0.95 10.43
CA TRP A 123 -3.18 0.73 9.33
C TRP A 123 -3.92 -0.57 9.56
N SER A 124 -5.25 -0.51 9.54
CA SER A 124 -6.09 -1.70 9.64
C SER A 124 -5.89 -2.57 8.40
N VAL A 125 -5.49 -3.83 8.64
CA VAL A 125 -5.31 -4.81 7.58
C VAL A 125 -6.67 -5.36 7.18
N SER A 126 -6.92 -5.41 5.87
CA SER A 126 -8.12 -6.02 5.28
C SER A 126 -7.85 -7.46 4.84
N ASP A 127 -8.89 -8.29 4.80
CA ASP A 127 -8.81 -9.66 4.25
C ASP A 127 -8.36 -9.69 2.78
N GLU A 128 -8.70 -8.66 1.98
CA GLU A 128 -8.24 -8.52 0.59
C GLU A 128 -6.71 -8.54 0.52
N LEU A 129 -6.04 -7.81 1.42
CA LEU A 129 -4.58 -7.74 1.49
C LEU A 129 -3.98 -9.10 1.87
N LEU A 130 -4.55 -9.77 2.87
CA LEU A 130 -4.07 -11.10 3.29
C LEU A 130 -4.21 -12.13 2.16
N ASN A 131 -5.34 -12.13 1.47
CA ASN A 131 -5.59 -13.03 0.35
C ASN A 131 -4.62 -12.79 -0.82
N ASP A 132 -4.28 -11.54 -1.12
CA ASP A 132 -3.33 -11.22 -2.18
C ASP A 132 -1.88 -11.55 -1.78
N ILE A 133 -1.52 -11.39 -0.50
CA ILE A 133 -0.25 -11.86 0.05
C ILE A 133 -0.15 -13.38 -0.10
N GLU A 134 -1.16 -14.14 0.34
CA GLU A 134 -1.16 -15.60 0.26
C GLU A 134 -1.01 -16.11 -1.18
N LYS A 135 -1.71 -15.49 -2.12
CA LYS A 135 -1.56 -15.81 -3.55
C LYS A 135 -0.15 -15.50 -4.05
N GLY A 136 0.44 -14.39 -3.62
CA GLY A 136 1.80 -14.03 -4.00
C GLY A 136 2.86 -14.97 -3.44
N LEU A 137 2.68 -15.44 -2.20
CA LEU A 137 3.61 -16.36 -1.56
C LEU A 137 3.74 -17.70 -2.31
N LYS A 138 2.65 -18.20 -2.90
CA LYS A 138 2.65 -19.45 -3.69
C LYS A 138 3.62 -19.43 -4.88
N ASN A 139 3.93 -18.26 -5.42
CA ASN A 139 4.83 -18.07 -6.56
C ASN A 139 6.08 -17.26 -6.18
N SER A 140 6.38 -17.15 -4.89
CA SER A 140 7.48 -16.32 -4.38
C SER A 140 8.78 -17.09 -4.27
N LYS A 141 9.90 -16.35 -4.25
CA LYS A 141 11.21 -16.90 -3.92
C LYS A 141 11.44 -16.74 -2.41
N GLN A 142 11.81 -17.83 -1.74
CA GLN A 142 12.32 -17.79 -0.38
C GLN A 142 13.74 -17.22 -0.39
N LEU A 143 14.02 -16.27 0.50
CA LEU A 143 15.32 -15.61 0.67
C LEU A 143 16.19 -16.35 1.68
#